data_AF-A0A9E5LN53-F1
#
_entry.id   AF-A0A9E5LN53-F1
#
_cell.length_a   1.000
_cell.length_b   1.000
_cell.length_c   1.000
_cell.angle_alpha   90.00
_cell.angle_beta   90.00
_cell.angle_gamma   90.00
#
_symmetry.space_group_name_H-M   'P 1'
#
loop_
_entity.id
_entity.type
_entity.pdbx_description
1 polymer ?
#
loop_
_entity_poly.entity_id
_entity_poly.type
_entity_poly.pdbx_seq_one_letter_code
_entity_poly.pdbx_strand_id
1 'polypeptide(L)'
;MSPTLINIVSTTIFALAVIHTFSTKFFEHLAHKQPNHAGVWHLLGEVEAVFGFWAMVLVAFFFMHTGNQATIQYLESLNFTEPLFVFVIMVIAASKPVLEFCLFLVTRVAALIPIKKSVSFFWVTLSLVPLLGSFITEPAAMTVAALLLRDHYFSKKISSKLMYAALGVLFVNISIGGTLTPYAAPPILMVAAKWNWDIVFMLHEFGWRSSLAVVVNSTILCLLFYRQLEQIETNPTGKGVDRIPFGVILIHLLFLLGVVVFVHHSVIFMGLFLFF
;
A
#
# COMPACT_ATOMS: atom_id res chain seq x y z
N MET A 1 20.50 -8.43 -34.58
CA MET A 1 19.39 -7.79 -35.32
C MET A 1 19.42 -6.31 -34.99
N SER A 2 19.26 -5.43 -35.99
CA SER A 2 19.13 -3.99 -35.76
C SER A 2 17.79 -3.68 -35.08
N PRO A 3 17.75 -2.73 -34.13
CA PRO A 3 16.49 -2.37 -33.46
C PRO A 3 15.52 -1.76 -34.47
N THR A 4 14.24 -2.16 -34.39
CA THR A 4 13.17 -1.58 -35.21
C THR A 4 12.84 -0.17 -34.74
N LEU A 5 12.18 0.63 -35.60
CA LEU A 5 11.70 1.96 -35.22
C LEU A 5 10.80 1.92 -33.98
N ILE A 6 9.92 0.92 -33.89
CA ILE A 6 9.05 0.69 -32.74
C ILE A 6 9.87 0.51 -31.45
N ASN A 7 10.93 -0.30 -31.49
CA ASN A 7 11.78 -0.52 -30.32
C ASN A 7 12.46 0.77 -29.88
N ILE A 8 12.99 1.56 -30.82
CA ILE A 8 13.66 2.83 -30.51
C ILE A 8 12.67 3.81 -29.89
N VAL A 9 11.53 4.06 -30.54
CA VAL A 9 10.53 5.03 -30.07
C VAL A 9 9.94 4.59 -28.72
N SER A 10 9.60 3.32 -28.56
CA SER A 10 9.07 2.79 -27.28
C SER A 10 10.08 2.94 -26.15
N THR A 11 11.37 2.65 -26.42
CA THR A 11 12.45 2.83 -25.44
C THR A 11 12.65 4.30 -25.09
N THR A 12 12.59 5.19 -26.08
CA THR A 12 12.68 6.64 -25.84
C THR A 12 11.51 7.14 -25.01
N ILE A 13 10.27 6.74 -25.32
CA ILE A 13 9.07 7.10 -24.54
C ILE A 13 9.21 6.59 -23.10
N PHE A 14 9.64 5.35 -22.91
CA PHE A 14 9.89 4.80 -21.58
C PHE A 14 10.97 5.57 -20.81
N ALA A 15 12.09 5.91 -21.47
CA ALA A 15 13.15 6.71 -20.86
C ALA A 15 12.64 8.11 -20.45
N LEU A 16 11.82 8.74 -21.29
CA LEU A 16 11.17 10.02 -20.96
C LEU A 16 10.18 9.88 -19.79
N ALA A 17 9.45 8.76 -19.71
CA ALA A 17 8.60 8.46 -18.57
C ALA A 17 9.41 8.37 -17.27
N VAL A 18 10.52 7.64 -17.28
CA VAL A 18 11.42 7.53 -16.12
C VAL A 18 11.98 8.90 -15.73
N ILE A 19 12.45 9.70 -16.69
CA ILE A 19 12.94 11.06 -16.43
C ILE A 19 11.84 11.93 -15.80
N HIS A 20 10.61 11.85 -16.32
CA HIS A 20 9.46 12.57 -15.78
C HIS A 20 9.17 12.13 -14.34
N THR A 21 9.13 10.82 -14.06
CA THR A 21 8.91 10.27 -12.70
C THR A 21 9.95 10.79 -11.69
N PHE A 22 11.23 10.89 -12.07
CA PHE A 22 12.26 11.48 -11.20
C PHE A 22 12.21 13.02 -11.14
N SER A 23 11.43 13.66 -12.01
CA SER A 23 11.23 15.10 -12.07
C SER A 23 9.93 15.56 -11.39
N THR A 24 9.13 14.67 -10.80
CA THR A 24 7.84 15.01 -10.15
C THR A 24 7.95 16.14 -9.11
N LYS A 25 9.05 16.17 -8.34
CA LYS A 25 9.33 17.26 -7.38
C LYS A 25 9.37 18.65 -8.04
N PHE A 26 9.83 18.74 -9.28
CA PHE A 26 9.84 19.99 -10.04
C PHE A 26 8.41 20.45 -10.38
N PHE A 27 7.54 19.51 -10.79
CA PHE A 27 6.13 19.79 -11.08
C PHE A 27 5.34 20.17 -9.83
N GLU A 28 5.56 19.48 -8.71
CA GLU A 28 4.98 19.85 -7.40
C GLU A 28 5.39 21.27 -6.97
N HIS A 29 6.66 21.63 -7.16
CA HIS A 29 7.12 22.99 -6.89
C HIS A 29 6.46 24.03 -7.81
N LEU A 30 6.19 23.66 -9.06
CA LEU A 30 5.50 24.53 -10.02
C LEU A 30 4.03 24.68 -9.65
N ALA A 31 3.39 23.63 -9.13
CA ALA A 31 2.02 23.67 -8.61
C ALA A 31 1.88 24.71 -7.48
N HIS A 32 2.85 24.75 -6.56
CA HIS A 32 2.87 25.75 -5.49
C HIS A 32 3.12 27.19 -5.99
N LYS A 33 3.91 27.36 -7.06
CA LYS A 33 4.24 28.67 -7.62
C LYS A 33 3.17 29.25 -8.56
N GLN A 34 2.40 28.39 -9.23
CA GLN A 34 1.41 28.77 -10.24
C GLN A 34 0.01 28.28 -9.84
N PRO A 35 -0.65 28.95 -8.87
CA PRO A 35 -1.93 28.50 -8.32
C PRO A 35 -3.04 28.37 -9.36
N ASN A 36 -3.03 29.19 -10.43
CA ASN A 36 -4.02 29.12 -11.51
C ASN A 36 -3.96 27.81 -12.32
N HIS A 37 -2.83 27.09 -12.30
CA HIS A 37 -2.64 25.82 -13.00
C HIS A 37 -2.19 24.70 -12.05
N ALA A 38 -2.34 24.89 -10.73
CA ALA A 38 -1.86 23.95 -9.73
C ALA A 38 -2.42 22.54 -9.93
N GLY A 39 -3.68 22.41 -10.36
CA GLY A 39 -4.28 21.10 -10.64
C GLY A 39 -3.57 20.32 -11.75
N VAL A 40 -3.15 20.98 -12.82
CA VAL A 40 -2.40 20.33 -13.92
C VAL A 40 -1.01 19.93 -13.42
N TRP A 41 -0.35 20.82 -12.68
CA TRP A 41 0.99 20.56 -12.17
C TRP A 41 1.02 19.45 -11.11
N HIS A 42 0.01 19.39 -10.23
CA HIS A 42 -0.17 18.27 -9.31
C HIS A 42 -0.41 16.97 -10.06
N LEU A 43 -1.28 16.98 -11.08
CA LEU A 43 -1.51 15.78 -11.88
C LEU A 43 -0.22 15.27 -12.56
N LEU A 44 0.65 16.16 -13.03
CA LEU A 44 1.97 15.80 -13.58
C LEU A 44 3.02 15.50 -12.49
N GLY A 45 2.72 15.78 -11.23
CA GLY A 45 3.53 15.44 -10.06
C GLY A 45 3.25 14.03 -9.52
N GLU A 46 2.05 13.48 -9.78
CA GLU A 46 1.68 12.13 -9.35
C GLU A 46 2.29 11.06 -10.26
N VAL A 47 3.06 10.13 -9.67
CA VAL A 47 3.84 9.14 -10.44
C VAL A 47 2.93 8.21 -11.26
N GLU A 48 1.74 7.86 -10.76
CA GLU A 48 0.75 7.05 -11.45
C GLU A 48 0.21 7.74 -12.70
N ALA A 49 -0.07 9.03 -12.59
CA ALA A 49 -0.55 9.84 -13.72
C ALA A 49 0.55 10.04 -14.77
N VAL A 50 1.81 10.19 -14.36
CA VAL A 50 2.96 10.23 -15.28
C VAL A 50 3.04 8.96 -16.12
N PHE A 51 2.97 7.78 -15.51
CA PHE A 51 2.96 6.52 -16.27
C PHE A 51 1.76 6.38 -17.20
N GLY A 52 0.55 6.74 -16.73
CA GLY A 52 -0.65 6.74 -17.55
C GLY A 52 -0.57 7.68 -18.77
N PHE A 53 -0.02 8.88 -18.57
CA PHE A 53 0.20 9.85 -19.65
C PHE A 53 1.15 9.31 -20.72
N TRP A 54 2.31 8.76 -20.32
CA TRP A 54 3.27 8.22 -21.29
C TRP A 54 2.78 6.93 -21.97
N ALA A 55 1.98 6.11 -21.27
CA ALA A 55 1.30 4.98 -21.89
C ALA A 55 0.33 5.44 -22.99
N MET A 56 -0.42 6.53 -22.76
CA MET A 56 -1.28 7.14 -23.78
C MET A 56 -0.47 7.64 -24.98
N VAL A 57 0.67 8.28 -24.76
CA VAL A 57 1.58 8.73 -25.85
C VAL A 57 2.09 7.54 -26.67
N LEU A 58 2.47 6.44 -26.00
CA LEU A 58 2.91 5.21 -26.67
C LEU A 58 1.79 4.60 -27.53
N VAL A 59 0.58 4.49 -26.97
CA VAL A 59 -0.58 3.97 -27.69
C VAL A 59 -0.93 4.86 -28.89
N ALA A 60 -0.90 6.19 -28.73
CA ALA A 60 -1.11 7.12 -29.83
C ALA A 60 -0.06 6.95 -30.94
N PHE A 61 1.21 6.74 -30.58
CA PHE A 61 2.25 6.41 -31.56
C PHE A 61 1.96 5.10 -32.31
N PHE A 62 1.54 4.04 -31.62
CA PHE A 62 1.15 2.77 -32.28
C PHE A 62 -0.03 2.99 -33.22
N PHE A 63 -1.08 3.68 -32.78
CA PHE A 63 -2.23 4.01 -33.61
C PHE A 63 -1.85 4.73 -34.91
N MET A 64 -0.92 5.69 -34.82
CA MET A 64 -0.43 6.44 -35.99
C MET A 64 0.52 5.64 -36.88
N HIS A 65 1.35 4.76 -36.31
CA HIS A 65 2.42 4.07 -37.04
C HIS A 65 2.00 2.71 -37.60
N THR A 66 1.36 1.87 -36.78
CA THR A 66 0.95 0.50 -37.13
C THR A 66 -0.53 0.40 -37.49
N GLY A 67 -1.32 1.44 -37.18
CA GLY A 67 -2.75 1.51 -37.46
C GLY A 67 -3.62 0.95 -36.34
N ASN A 68 -4.92 1.21 -36.45
CA ASN A 68 -5.92 0.88 -35.41
C ASN A 68 -5.95 -0.61 -35.05
N GLN A 69 -6.17 -1.49 -36.04
CA GLN A 69 -6.35 -2.93 -35.79
C GLN A 69 -5.12 -3.57 -35.13
N ALA A 70 -3.92 -3.26 -35.61
CA ALA A 70 -2.68 -3.78 -35.05
C ALA A 70 -2.44 -3.29 -33.62
N THR A 71 -2.83 -2.04 -33.32
CA THR A 71 -2.71 -1.46 -31.97
C THR A 71 -3.68 -2.10 -31.00
N ILE A 72 -4.95 -2.29 -31.39
CA ILE A 72 -5.94 -3.00 -30.57
C ILE A 72 -5.46 -4.43 -30.30
N GLN A 73 -5.04 -5.15 -31.34
CA GLN A 73 -4.56 -6.52 -31.19
C GLN A 73 -3.34 -6.61 -30.26
N TYR A 74 -2.43 -5.64 -30.32
CA TYR A 74 -1.32 -5.54 -29.37
C TYR A 74 -1.83 -5.35 -27.93
N LEU A 75 -2.73 -4.41 -27.70
CA LEU A 75 -3.28 -4.14 -26.37
C LEU A 75 -4.05 -5.33 -25.80
N GLU A 76 -4.85 -6.01 -26.61
CA GLU A 76 -5.60 -7.21 -26.23
C GLU A 76 -4.69 -8.43 -25.98
N SER A 77 -3.47 -8.44 -26.53
CA SER A 77 -2.49 -9.49 -26.27
C SER A 77 -1.81 -9.39 -24.89
N LEU A 78 -1.92 -8.23 -24.23
CA LEU A 78 -1.32 -7.98 -22.93
C LEU A 78 -2.17 -8.58 -21.80
N ASN A 79 -1.51 -9.09 -20.76
CA ASN A 79 -2.19 -9.60 -19.58
C ASN A 79 -2.25 -8.53 -18.48
N PHE A 80 -3.44 -7.97 -18.25
CA PHE A 80 -3.69 -6.98 -17.20
C PHE A 80 -4.26 -7.58 -15.91
N THR A 81 -4.30 -8.90 -15.76
CA THR A 81 -4.92 -9.56 -14.60
C THR A 81 -4.26 -9.11 -13.28
N GLU A 82 -2.93 -9.14 -13.21
CA GLU A 82 -2.21 -8.71 -12.00
C GLU A 82 -2.35 -7.20 -11.72
N PRO A 83 -2.14 -6.27 -12.69
CA PRO A 83 -2.39 -4.85 -12.47
C PRO A 83 -3.82 -4.52 -12.02
N LEU A 84 -4.83 -5.15 -12.64
CA LEU A 84 -6.23 -4.95 -12.28
C LEU A 84 -6.52 -5.47 -10.87
N PHE A 85 -5.96 -6.63 -10.51
CA PHE A 85 -6.10 -7.17 -9.17
C PHE A 85 -5.49 -6.23 -8.12
N VAL A 86 -4.26 -5.75 -8.36
CA VAL A 86 -3.58 -4.80 -7.46
C VAL A 86 -4.40 -3.51 -7.30
N PHE A 87 -4.96 -2.98 -8.39
CA PHE A 87 -5.85 -1.83 -8.33
C PHE A 87 -7.09 -2.10 -7.47
N VAL A 88 -7.82 -3.17 -7.74
CA VAL A 88 -9.07 -3.52 -7.02
C VAL A 88 -8.81 -3.74 -5.54
N ILE A 89 -7.79 -4.54 -5.18
CA ILE A 89 -7.51 -4.86 -3.78
C ILE A 89 -7.09 -3.59 -3.01
N MET A 90 -6.30 -2.70 -3.62
CA MET A 90 -5.92 -1.43 -3.01
C MET A 90 -7.13 -0.53 -2.75
N VAL A 91 -8.07 -0.42 -3.70
CA VAL A 91 -9.27 0.41 -3.52
C VAL A 91 -10.16 -0.12 -2.40
N ILE A 92 -10.44 -1.43 -2.41
CA ILE A 92 -11.28 -2.06 -1.38
C ILE A 92 -10.62 -1.96 0.00
N ALA A 93 -9.32 -2.25 0.09
CA ALA A 93 -8.61 -2.27 1.35
C ALA A 93 -8.36 -0.87 1.94
N ALA A 94 -8.31 0.18 1.11
CA ALA A 94 -8.23 1.57 1.55
C ALA A 94 -9.58 2.13 2.05
N SER A 95 -10.67 1.36 1.98
CA SER A 95 -11.99 1.81 2.43
C SER A 95 -12.06 2.02 3.95
N LYS A 96 -12.84 3.03 4.37
CA LYS A 96 -13.02 3.37 5.79
C LYS A 96 -13.42 2.15 6.65
N PRO A 97 -14.36 1.27 6.25
CA PRO A 97 -14.73 0.09 7.06
C PRO A 97 -13.57 -0.89 7.31
N VAL A 98 -12.69 -1.10 6.33
CA VAL A 98 -11.52 -1.97 6.48
C VAL A 98 -10.51 -1.33 7.43
N LEU A 99 -10.23 -0.04 7.27
CA LEU A 99 -9.31 0.70 8.15
C LEU A 99 -9.82 0.72 9.61
N GLU A 100 -11.12 0.94 9.82
CA GLU A 100 -11.75 0.89 11.16
C GLU A 100 -11.68 -0.51 11.78
N PHE A 101 -11.83 -1.57 10.98
CA PHE A 101 -11.64 -2.93 11.46
C PHE A 101 -10.19 -3.17 11.93
N CYS A 102 -9.19 -2.69 11.18
CA CYS A 102 -7.80 -2.75 11.60
C CYS A 102 -7.57 -1.98 12.91
N LEU A 103 -8.14 -0.78 13.06
CA LEU A 103 -8.09 0.00 14.30
C LEU A 103 -8.74 -0.75 15.48
N PHE A 104 -9.88 -1.40 15.24
CA PHE A 104 -10.52 -2.26 16.22
C PHE A 104 -9.60 -3.41 16.67
N LEU A 105 -8.95 -4.11 15.73
CA LEU A 105 -8.01 -5.18 16.06
C LEU A 105 -6.83 -4.66 16.89
N VAL A 106 -6.22 -3.54 16.49
CA VAL A 106 -5.10 -2.93 17.21
C VAL A 106 -5.49 -2.56 18.65
N THR A 107 -6.63 -1.90 18.82
CA THR A 107 -7.10 -1.49 20.16
C THR A 107 -7.43 -2.70 21.05
N ARG A 108 -8.00 -3.77 20.48
CA ARG A 108 -8.31 -5.01 21.20
C ARG A 108 -7.05 -5.74 21.62
N VAL A 109 -6.12 -5.97 20.69
CA VAL A 109 -4.85 -6.65 20.98
C VAL A 109 -4.04 -5.85 22.00
N ALA A 110 -3.98 -4.53 21.87
CA ALA A 110 -3.29 -3.67 22.83
C ALA A 110 -3.90 -3.74 24.24
N ALA A 111 -5.22 -3.93 24.36
CA ALA A 111 -5.89 -4.07 25.66
C ALA A 111 -5.61 -5.41 26.35
N LEU A 112 -5.20 -6.44 25.61
CA LEU A 112 -4.90 -7.77 26.16
C LEU A 112 -3.48 -7.88 26.73
N ILE A 113 -2.56 -7.01 26.31
CA ILE A 113 -1.17 -7.05 26.78
C ILE A 113 -1.08 -6.38 28.16
N PRO A 114 -0.59 -7.08 29.21
CA PRO A 114 -0.57 -6.60 30.60
C PRO A 114 0.57 -5.61 30.88
N ILE A 115 0.69 -4.56 30.06
CA ILE A 115 1.63 -3.45 30.26
C ILE A 115 0.90 -2.11 30.16
N LYS A 116 1.59 -0.99 30.43
CA LYS A 116 0.99 0.34 30.30
C LYS A 116 0.38 0.54 28.91
N LYS A 117 -0.87 1.00 28.88
CA LYS A 117 -1.68 1.16 27.64
C LYS A 117 -0.94 1.88 26.52
N SER A 118 -0.22 2.95 26.85
CA SER A 118 0.59 3.71 25.88
C SER A 118 1.72 2.89 25.26
N VAL A 119 2.42 2.07 26.04
CA VAL A 119 3.49 1.22 25.50
C VAL A 119 2.91 0.09 24.67
N SER A 120 1.84 -0.55 25.17
CA SER A 120 1.13 -1.62 24.46
C SER A 120 0.61 -1.16 23.11
N PHE A 121 -0.11 -0.04 23.08
CA PHE A 121 -0.68 0.49 21.84
C PHE A 121 0.40 0.88 20.83
N PHE A 122 1.53 1.44 21.28
CA PHE A 122 2.66 1.77 20.42
C PHE A 122 3.27 0.51 19.82
N TRP A 123 3.52 -0.50 20.66
CA TRP A 123 4.08 -1.78 20.24
C TRP A 123 3.18 -2.46 19.22
N VAL A 124 1.88 -2.58 19.49
CA VAL A 124 0.90 -3.20 18.57
C VAL A 124 0.79 -2.40 17.28
N THR A 125 0.85 -1.07 17.33
CA THR A 125 0.85 -0.23 16.12
C THR A 125 2.06 -0.53 15.22
N LEU A 126 3.23 -0.77 15.81
CA LEU A 126 4.45 -1.07 15.04
C LEU A 126 4.63 -2.54 14.70
N SER A 127 3.91 -3.45 15.36
CA SER A 127 4.01 -4.89 15.10
C SER A 127 2.83 -5.43 14.30
N LEU A 128 1.62 -5.30 14.83
CA LEU A 128 0.42 -5.88 14.23
C LEU A 128 0.03 -5.17 12.94
N VAL A 129 0.06 -3.83 12.89
CA VAL A 129 -0.39 -3.10 11.68
C VAL A 129 0.48 -3.45 10.47
N PRO A 130 1.82 -3.49 10.57
CA PRO A 130 2.64 -3.94 9.44
C PRO A 130 2.34 -5.37 8.97
N LEU A 131 2.06 -6.30 9.89
CA LEU A 131 1.66 -7.67 9.54
C LEU A 131 0.25 -7.73 8.92
N LEU A 132 -0.67 -6.86 9.36
CA LEU A 132 -1.97 -6.71 8.71
C LEU A 132 -1.82 -6.24 7.25
N GLY A 133 -0.71 -5.58 6.90
CA GLY A 133 -0.34 -5.23 5.53
C GLY A 133 -0.35 -6.41 4.56
N SER A 134 -0.11 -7.64 5.04
CA SER A 134 -0.30 -8.83 4.20
C SER A 134 -1.74 -9.04 3.73
N PHE A 135 -2.72 -8.64 4.54
CA PHE A 135 -4.13 -8.86 4.25
C PHE A 135 -4.80 -7.67 3.56
N ILE A 136 -4.28 -6.45 3.77
CA ILE A 136 -4.88 -5.22 3.26
C ILE A 136 -4.02 -4.44 2.27
N THR A 137 -2.77 -4.85 2.00
CA THR A 137 -1.71 -4.08 1.29
C THR A 137 -0.86 -3.17 2.17
N GLU A 138 0.40 -2.99 1.76
CA GLU A 138 1.39 -2.14 2.42
C GLU A 138 0.96 -0.66 2.50
N PRO A 139 0.42 -0.01 1.44
CA PRO A 139 -0.01 1.39 1.51
C PRO A 139 -1.15 1.62 2.51
N ALA A 140 -2.10 0.68 2.59
CA ALA A 140 -3.19 0.76 3.55
C ALA A 140 -2.66 0.62 5.00
N ALA A 141 -1.81 -0.37 5.26
CA ALA A 141 -1.17 -0.55 6.57
C ALA A 141 -0.31 0.67 6.97
N MET A 142 0.41 1.26 6.02
CA MET A 142 1.17 2.50 6.23
C MET A 142 0.28 3.64 6.67
N THR A 143 -0.85 3.83 5.98
CA THR A 143 -1.81 4.88 6.30
C THR A 143 -2.39 4.69 7.70
N VAL A 144 -2.83 3.48 8.05
CA VAL A 144 -3.34 3.17 9.39
C VAL A 144 -2.29 3.48 10.46
N ALA A 145 -1.08 2.94 10.32
CA ALA A 145 -0.02 3.13 11.31
C ALA A 145 0.39 4.60 11.43
N ALA A 146 0.51 5.33 10.32
CA ALA A 146 0.86 6.75 10.32
C ALA A 146 -0.22 7.60 11.02
N LEU A 147 -1.50 7.34 10.74
CA LEU A 147 -2.61 8.02 11.42
C LEU A 147 -2.61 7.73 12.92
N LEU A 148 -2.40 6.47 13.32
CA LEU A 148 -2.31 6.05 14.72
C LEU A 148 -1.15 6.73 15.46
N LEU A 149 0.05 6.72 14.86
CA LEU A 149 1.22 7.35 15.43
C LEU A 149 1.06 8.87 15.54
N ARG A 150 0.53 9.51 14.49
CA ARG A 150 0.24 10.95 14.47
C ARG A 150 -0.70 11.34 15.60
N ASP A 151 -1.83 10.65 15.68
CA ASP A 151 -2.93 11.03 16.57
C ASP A 151 -2.61 10.74 18.04
N HIS A 152 -1.92 9.64 18.34
CA HIS A 152 -1.70 9.19 19.72
C HIS A 152 -0.32 9.52 20.29
N TYR A 153 0.70 9.76 19.47
CA TYR A 153 2.08 9.99 19.92
C TYR A 153 2.69 11.29 19.38
N PHE A 154 2.72 11.49 18.06
CA PHE A 154 3.49 12.61 17.47
C PHE A 154 2.84 13.97 17.78
N SER A 155 1.52 14.00 18.00
CA SER A 155 0.79 15.16 18.49
C SER A 155 1.18 15.59 19.92
N LYS A 156 1.85 14.75 20.70
CA LYS A 156 2.10 14.94 22.15
C LYS A 156 3.52 15.40 22.49
N LYS A 157 4.18 16.11 21.58
CA LYS A 157 5.54 16.67 21.78
C LYS A 157 6.56 15.62 22.25
N ILE A 158 6.59 14.46 21.61
CA ILE A 158 7.63 13.44 21.85
C ILE A 158 9.01 13.92 21.38
N SER A 159 10.07 13.25 21.82
CA SER A 159 11.43 13.56 21.36
C SER A 159 11.59 13.27 19.86
N SER A 160 12.35 14.12 19.15
CA SER A 160 12.65 13.89 17.72
C SER A 160 13.34 12.53 17.49
N LYS A 161 14.16 12.08 18.45
CA LYS A 161 14.80 10.75 18.41
C LYS A 161 13.76 9.63 18.36
N LEU A 162 12.75 9.67 19.23
CA LEU A 162 11.66 8.69 19.22
C LEU A 162 10.86 8.77 17.91
N MET A 163 10.56 9.98 17.42
CA MET A 163 9.81 10.17 16.18
C MET A 163 10.52 9.54 14.97
N TYR A 164 11.80 9.86 14.76
CA TYR A 164 12.57 9.31 13.63
C TYR A 164 12.81 7.81 13.79
N ALA A 165 13.08 7.33 15.00
CA ALA A 165 13.23 5.89 15.25
C ALA A 165 11.93 5.12 15.00
N ALA A 166 10.78 5.68 15.40
CA ALA A 166 9.46 5.10 15.13
C ALA A 166 9.16 5.03 13.64
N LEU A 167 9.45 6.10 12.87
CA LEU A 167 9.28 6.11 11.43
C LEU A 167 10.21 5.10 10.73
N GLY A 168 11.48 5.02 11.15
CA GLY A 168 12.42 4.04 10.61
C GLY A 168 11.97 2.60 10.84
N VAL A 169 11.57 2.27 12.07
CA VAL A 169 11.04 0.94 12.40
C VAL A 169 9.74 0.67 11.66
N LEU A 170 8.85 1.66 11.54
CA LEU A 170 7.60 1.51 10.81
C LEU A 170 7.85 1.15 9.34
N PHE A 171 8.73 1.89 8.65
CA PHE A 171 9.02 1.64 7.23
C PHE A 171 9.65 0.27 7.02
N VAL A 172 10.59 -0.13 7.87
CA VAL A 172 11.17 -1.48 7.83
C VAL A 172 10.08 -2.53 8.04
N ASN A 173 9.26 -2.37 9.09
CA ASN A 173 8.25 -3.36 9.43
C ASN A 173 7.17 -3.48 8.35
N ILE A 174 6.73 -2.37 7.74
CA ILE A 174 5.77 -2.40 6.63
C ILE A 174 6.38 -3.14 5.43
N SER A 175 7.63 -2.80 5.09
CA SER A 175 8.31 -3.39 3.94
C SER A 175 8.48 -4.91 4.04
N ILE A 176 8.69 -5.46 5.24
CA ILE A 176 8.80 -6.92 5.44
C ILE A 176 7.47 -7.57 5.86
N GLY A 177 6.55 -6.78 6.41
CA GLY A 177 5.28 -7.25 6.97
C GLY A 177 4.31 -7.78 5.93
N GLY A 178 4.45 -7.36 4.66
CA GLY A 178 3.68 -7.86 3.53
C GLY A 178 3.97 -9.32 3.13
N THR A 179 4.98 -9.97 3.70
CA THR A 179 5.44 -11.30 3.25
C THR A 179 4.71 -12.50 3.87
N LEU A 180 3.56 -12.32 4.55
CA LEU A 180 2.75 -13.46 5.04
C LEU A 180 1.93 -14.14 3.93
N THR A 181 1.63 -13.41 2.85
CA THR A 181 0.70 -13.85 1.80
C THR A 181 1.20 -13.44 0.42
N PRO A 182 0.89 -14.19 -0.64
CA PRO A 182 1.44 -13.93 -1.97
C PRO A 182 0.85 -12.70 -2.68
N TYR A 183 -0.26 -12.15 -2.18
CA TYR A 183 -1.03 -11.09 -2.84
C TYR A 183 -0.85 -9.69 -2.23
N ALA A 184 -0.10 -9.58 -1.12
CA ALA A 184 0.04 -8.34 -0.38
C ALA A 184 0.93 -7.30 -1.06
N ALA A 185 2.05 -7.78 -1.61
CA ALA A 185 3.08 -6.97 -2.23
C ALA A 185 3.09 -7.30 -3.73
N PRO A 186 2.95 -6.29 -4.62
CA PRO A 186 2.96 -6.51 -6.05
C PRO A 186 4.18 -7.32 -6.55
N PRO A 187 5.43 -7.10 -6.06
CA PRO A 187 6.56 -7.90 -6.48
C PRO A 187 6.43 -9.39 -6.15
N ILE A 188 5.78 -9.74 -5.04
CA ILE A 188 5.54 -11.12 -4.63
C ILE A 188 4.49 -11.73 -5.55
N LEU A 189 3.38 -11.02 -5.80
CA LEU A 189 2.29 -11.48 -6.67
C LEU A 189 2.82 -11.81 -8.08
N MET A 190 3.65 -10.92 -8.64
CA MET A 190 4.22 -11.06 -10.00
C MET A 190 5.12 -12.29 -10.17
N VAL A 191 5.75 -12.76 -9.08
CA VAL A 191 6.63 -13.95 -9.14
C VAL A 191 5.98 -15.19 -8.54
N ALA A 192 4.93 -15.04 -7.72
CA ALA A 192 4.28 -16.15 -7.03
C ALA A 192 3.76 -17.21 -8.00
N ALA A 193 3.15 -16.80 -9.11
CA ALA A 193 2.69 -17.72 -10.14
C ALA A 193 3.84 -18.47 -10.83
N LYS A 194 5.00 -17.83 -10.99
CA LYS A 194 6.16 -18.45 -11.65
C LYS A 194 6.85 -19.49 -10.76
N TRP A 195 6.87 -19.26 -9.46
CA TRP A 195 7.57 -20.09 -8.46
C TRP A 195 6.64 -20.95 -7.61
N ASN A 196 5.33 -20.92 -7.88
CA ASN A 196 4.28 -21.59 -7.10
C ASN A 196 4.34 -21.22 -5.60
N TRP A 197 4.52 -19.93 -5.30
CA TRP A 197 4.46 -19.45 -3.92
C TRP A 197 2.99 -19.31 -3.50
N ASP A 198 2.43 -20.39 -2.98
CA ASP A 198 1.12 -20.37 -2.33
C ASP A 198 1.22 -19.78 -0.91
N ILE A 199 0.07 -19.62 -0.25
CA ILE A 199 0.01 -19.09 1.12
C ILE A 199 0.84 -19.96 2.09
N VAL A 200 0.86 -21.28 1.89
CA VAL A 200 1.57 -22.20 2.78
C VAL A 200 3.09 -22.02 2.64
N PHE A 201 3.59 -21.96 1.42
CA PHE A 201 4.99 -21.69 1.12
C PHE A 201 5.42 -20.33 1.68
N MET A 202 4.62 -19.29 1.43
CA MET A 202 4.89 -17.94 1.93
C MET A 202 5.02 -17.92 3.46
N LEU A 203 4.11 -18.57 4.18
CA LEU A 203 4.16 -18.65 5.64
C LEU A 203 5.36 -19.46 6.15
N HIS A 204 5.68 -20.58 5.50
CA HIS A 204 6.77 -21.47 5.91
C HIS A 204 8.16 -20.87 5.67
N GLU A 205 8.36 -20.19 4.53
CA GLU A 205 9.65 -19.61 4.18
C GLU A 205 9.82 -18.18 4.65
N PHE A 206 8.87 -17.29 4.39
CA PHE A 206 9.06 -15.87 4.65
C PHE A 206 8.31 -15.40 5.91
N GLY A 207 7.09 -15.90 6.11
CA GLY A 207 6.14 -15.31 7.05
C GLY A 207 6.58 -15.34 8.51
N TRP A 208 7.18 -16.44 8.98
CA TRP A 208 7.67 -16.48 10.37
C TRP A 208 8.92 -15.61 10.57
N ARG A 209 9.80 -15.52 9.55
CA ARG A 209 11.03 -14.71 9.59
C ARG A 209 10.67 -13.22 9.64
N SER A 210 9.73 -12.80 8.80
CA SER A 210 9.22 -11.42 8.81
C SER A 210 8.45 -11.10 10.08
N SER A 211 7.55 -11.98 10.54
CA SER A 211 6.85 -11.82 11.82
C SER A 211 7.81 -11.64 12.99
N LEU A 212 8.84 -12.47 13.06
CA LEU A 212 9.86 -12.38 14.09
C LEU A 212 10.62 -11.06 14.01
N ALA A 213 11.08 -10.67 12.82
CA ALA A 213 11.80 -9.42 12.62
C ALA A 213 10.94 -8.19 12.99
N VAL A 214 9.66 -8.16 12.60
CA VAL A 214 8.70 -7.11 12.96
C VAL A 214 8.52 -7.02 14.48
N VAL A 215 8.33 -8.15 15.13
CA VAL A 215 8.18 -8.23 16.59
C VAL A 215 9.45 -7.77 17.31
N VAL A 216 10.62 -8.23 16.86
CA VAL A 216 11.92 -7.86 17.45
C VAL A 216 12.18 -6.36 17.30
N ASN A 217 12.01 -5.80 16.10
CA ASN A 217 12.19 -4.37 15.84
C ASN A 217 11.28 -3.51 16.73
N SER A 218 9.99 -3.88 16.81
CA SER A 218 9.00 -3.17 17.62
C SER A 218 9.35 -3.25 19.11
N THR A 219 9.79 -4.42 19.57
CA THR A 219 10.16 -4.67 20.98
C THR A 219 11.40 -3.88 21.36
N ILE A 220 12.47 -3.93 20.56
CA ILE A 220 13.71 -3.17 20.79
C ILE A 220 13.39 -1.68 20.90
N LEU A 221 12.60 -1.14 19.98
CA LEU A 221 12.24 0.28 20.02
C LEU A 221 11.44 0.63 21.28
N CYS A 222 10.47 -0.20 21.65
CA CYS A 222 9.68 0.00 22.88
C CYS A 222 10.55 -0.04 24.14
N LEU A 223 11.55 -0.92 24.19
CA LEU A 223 12.48 -1.01 25.32
C LEU A 223 13.40 0.21 25.40
N LEU A 224 13.97 0.64 24.26
CA LEU A 224 14.85 1.81 24.20
C LEU A 224 14.18 3.11 24.67
N PHE A 225 12.88 3.26 24.37
CA PHE A 225 12.12 4.46 24.68
C PHE A 225 11.02 4.25 25.73
N TYR A 226 11.09 3.16 26.50
CA TYR A 226 10.05 2.77 27.46
C TYR A 226 9.66 3.90 28.41
N ARG A 227 10.66 4.58 28.99
CA ARG A 227 10.47 5.71 29.92
C ARG A 227 9.74 6.91 29.30
N GLN A 228 9.94 7.16 28.01
CA GLN A 228 9.23 8.23 27.31
C GLN A 228 7.79 7.79 27.01
N LEU A 229 7.62 6.56 26.50
CA LEU A 229 6.32 6.02 26.10
C LEU A 229 5.35 5.88 27.28
N GLU A 230 5.87 5.49 28.46
CA GLU A 230 5.04 5.26 29.64
C GLU A 230 4.45 6.54 30.27
N GLN A 231 5.03 7.71 29.96
CA GLN A 231 4.59 9.01 30.44
C GLN A 231 3.51 9.62 29.53
N ILE A 232 3.31 9.05 28.35
CA ILE A 232 2.33 9.56 27.38
C ILE A 232 0.96 9.04 27.77
N GLU A 233 0.05 9.96 28.10
CA GLU A 233 -1.36 9.63 28.32
C GLU A 233 -2.04 9.37 26.97
N THR A 234 -2.21 8.12 26.59
CA THR A 234 -3.00 7.73 25.41
C THR A 234 -4.40 7.31 25.83
N ASN A 235 -5.41 7.82 25.11
CA ASN A 235 -6.77 7.29 25.17
C ASN A 235 -7.17 6.74 23.79
N PRO A 236 -6.72 5.52 23.44
CA PRO A 236 -7.03 4.90 22.15
C PRO A 236 -8.54 4.71 21.94
N THR A 237 -9.30 4.61 23.03
CA THR A 237 -10.74 4.38 23.06
C THR A 237 -11.57 5.66 23.06
N GLY A 238 -10.94 6.84 23.12
CA GLY A 238 -11.62 8.12 23.38
C GLY A 238 -12.11 8.89 22.15
N LYS A 239 -11.64 8.57 20.95
CA LYS A 239 -12.17 9.19 19.73
C LYS A 239 -13.46 8.48 19.35
N GLY A 240 -14.57 9.23 19.41
CA GLY A 240 -15.85 8.84 18.82
C GLY A 240 -15.70 8.75 17.31
N VAL A 241 -15.18 7.62 16.84
CA VAL A 241 -15.35 7.23 15.45
C VAL A 241 -16.84 7.00 15.25
N ASP A 242 -17.43 7.59 14.21
CA ASP A 242 -18.74 7.19 13.71
C ASP A 242 -18.76 5.67 13.61
N ARG A 243 -19.47 5.01 14.54
CA ARG A 243 -19.42 3.55 14.63
C ARG A 243 -20.01 2.97 13.35
N ILE A 244 -19.14 2.49 12.49
CA ILE A 244 -19.55 1.80 11.27
C ILE A 244 -20.29 0.52 11.70
N PRO A 245 -21.53 0.28 11.22
CA PRO A 245 -22.24 -0.93 11.55
C PRO A 245 -21.42 -2.16 11.18
N PHE A 246 -21.38 -3.17 12.07
CA PHE A 246 -20.59 -4.38 11.85
C PHE A 246 -20.92 -5.09 10.53
N GLY A 247 -22.19 -5.04 10.09
CA GLY A 247 -22.60 -5.57 8.80
C GLY A 247 -21.90 -4.92 7.61
N VAL A 248 -21.65 -3.60 7.65
CA VAL A 248 -20.93 -2.90 6.58
C VAL A 248 -19.47 -3.34 6.53
N ILE A 249 -18.83 -3.47 7.70
CA ILE A 249 -17.46 -4.00 7.82
C ILE A 249 -17.40 -5.42 7.25
N LEU A 250 -18.33 -6.29 7.64
CA LEU A 250 -18.39 -7.66 7.17
C LEU A 250 -18.53 -7.74 5.64
N ILE A 251 -19.41 -6.92 5.06
CA ILE A 251 -19.58 -6.85 3.60
C ILE A 251 -18.25 -6.47 2.92
N HIS A 252 -17.56 -5.43 3.40
CA HIS A 252 -16.28 -5.00 2.82
C HIS A 252 -15.20 -6.09 2.92
N LEU A 253 -15.13 -6.78 4.06
CA LEU A 253 -14.20 -7.90 4.26
C LEU A 253 -14.54 -9.10 3.36
N LEU A 254 -15.82 -9.38 3.12
CA LEU A 254 -16.25 -10.44 2.21
C LEU A 254 -15.91 -10.11 0.75
N PHE A 255 -16.09 -8.86 0.31
CA PHE A 255 -15.65 -8.42 -1.01
C PHE A 255 -14.13 -8.52 -1.16
N LEU A 256 -13.37 -8.05 -0.17
CA LEU A 256 -11.92 -8.17 -0.14
C LEU A 256 -11.48 -9.64 -0.26
N LEU A 257 -12.08 -10.53 0.54
CA LEU A 257 -11.81 -11.98 0.48
C LEU A 257 -12.18 -12.56 -0.87
N GLY A 258 -13.35 -12.20 -1.42
CA GLY A 258 -13.80 -12.66 -2.73
C GLY A 258 -12.81 -12.31 -3.84
N VAL A 259 -12.32 -11.06 -3.87
CA VAL A 259 -11.30 -10.62 -4.82
C VAL A 259 -10.03 -11.47 -4.70
N VAL A 260 -9.56 -11.74 -3.49
CA VAL A 260 -8.37 -12.58 -3.23
C VAL A 260 -8.58 -14.01 -3.71
N VAL A 261 -9.73 -14.62 -3.40
CA VAL A 261 -10.05 -16.01 -3.80
C VAL A 261 -10.09 -16.15 -5.33
N PHE A 262 -10.60 -15.13 -6.03
CA PHE A 262 -10.75 -15.14 -7.48
C PHE A 262 -9.63 -14.39 -8.23
N VAL A 263 -8.43 -14.23 -7.63
CA VAL A 263 -7.29 -13.48 -8.22
C VAL A 263 -6.91 -13.93 -9.64
N HIS A 264 -7.06 -15.21 -9.96
CA HIS A 264 -6.76 -15.75 -11.29
C HIS A 264 -7.86 -15.52 -12.34
N HIS A 265 -8.98 -14.89 -11.95
CA HIS A 265 -10.15 -14.69 -12.79
C HIS A 265 -10.56 -13.20 -12.82
N SER A 266 -9.95 -12.43 -13.73
CA SER A 266 -10.20 -10.99 -13.90
C SER A 266 -11.67 -10.62 -14.06
N VAL A 267 -12.43 -11.39 -14.83
CA VAL A 267 -13.86 -11.15 -15.04
C VAL A 267 -14.63 -11.20 -13.71
N ILE A 268 -14.30 -12.13 -12.81
CA ILE A 268 -15.01 -12.31 -11.55
C ILE A 268 -14.64 -11.20 -10.57
N PHE A 269 -13.34 -10.96 -10.33
CA PHE A 269 -12.96 -9.95 -9.34
C PHE A 269 -13.30 -8.52 -9.80
N MET A 270 -13.29 -8.23 -11.11
CA MET A 270 -13.78 -6.95 -11.62
C MET A 270 -15.29 -6.83 -11.46
N GLY A 271 -16.04 -7.92 -11.64
CA GLY A 271 -17.47 -7.95 -11.34
C GLY A 271 -17.75 -7.66 -9.86
N LEU A 272 -17.00 -8.31 -8.96
CA LEU A 272 -17.07 -8.05 -7.51
C LEU A 272 -16.74 -6.58 -7.19
N PHE A 273 -15.72 -6.01 -7.83
CA PHE A 273 -15.36 -4.62 -7.68
C PHE A 273 -16.46 -3.65 -8.12
N LEU A 274 -17.19 -3.95 -9.19
CA LEU A 274 -18.30 -3.12 -9.65
C LEU A 274 -19.53 -3.18 -8.72
N PHE A 275 -19.69 -4.29 -7.98
CA PHE A 275 -20.72 -4.42 -6.94
C PHE A 275 -20.35 -3.74 -5.62
N PHE A 276 -19.05 -3.58 -5.36
CA PHE A 276 -18.49 -2.96 -4.17
C PHE A 276 -18.66 -1.44 -4.21
#